data_AF-A0A7W6BPC4-F1
#
_entry.id   AF-A0A7W6BPC4-F1
#
_cell.length_a   1.000
_cell.length_b   1.000
_cell.length_c   1.000
_cell.angle_alpha   90.00
_cell.angle_beta   90.00
_cell.angle_gamma   90.00
#
_symmetry.space_group_name_H-M   'P 1'
#
loop_
_entity.id
_entity.type
_entity.pdbx_description
1 polymer ?
#
loop_
_entity_poly.entity_id
_entity_poly.type
_entity_poly.pdbx_seq_one_letter_code
_entity_poly.pdbx_strand_id
1 'polypeptide(L)'
;MSVCLVIDESSIVAKVAARILTGIDLKTIGAESLAAGARLLAEPSAAAPVLVLVSASLPNTTVDASVRALRADPKTAKAKILVSLVESNLGTMTRAKRAGADGFIFRPFDRASLLDWVAPFVAVAEPAAA
;
A
#
# COMPACT_ATOMS: atom_id res chain seq x y z
N MET A 1 -14.14 -0.69 9.85
CA MET A 1 -13.63 -0.89 8.48
C MET A 1 -12.15 -0.54 8.47
N SER A 2 -11.30 -1.44 8.00
CA SER A 2 -9.85 -1.23 7.95
C SER A 2 -9.47 -0.33 6.79
N VAL A 3 -8.35 0.39 6.90
CA VAL A 3 -7.90 1.35 5.87
C VAL A 3 -6.65 0.84 5.16
N CYS A 4 -6.66 0.91 3.83
CA CYS A 4 -5.49 0.75 2.96
C CYS A 4 -5.12 2.12 2.36
N LEU A 5 -3.88 2.55 2.54
CA LEU A 5 -3.33 3.70 1.82
C LEU A 5 -2.63 3.20 0.55
N VAL A 6 -2.95 3.79 -0.60
CA VAL A 6 -2.28 3.48 -1.88
C VAL A 6 -1.56 4.74 -2.35
N ILE A 7 -0.24 4.67 -2.45
CA ILE A 7 0.62 5.75 -2.91
C ILE A 7 1.21 5.36 -4.26
N ASP A 8 0.72 5.97 -5.32
CA ASP A 8 1.08 5.62 -6.69
C ASP A 8 0.99 6.85 -7.60
N GLU A 9 1.99 7.05 -8.46
CA GLU A 9 2.01 8.17 -9.42
C GLU A 9 0.81 8.16 -10.39
N SER A 10 0.17 7.01 -10.57
CA SER A 10 -1.02 6.83 -11.38
C SER A 10 -2.27 6.72 -10.52
N SER A 11 -3.15 7.72 -10.61
CA SER A 11 -4.46 7.69 -9.95
C SER A 11 -5.34 6.50 -10.39
N ILE A 12 -5.06 5.90 -11.54
CA ILE A 12 -5.76 4.70 -12.03
C ILE A 12 -5.46 3.51 -11.11
N VAL A 13 -4.22 3.34 -10.67
CA VAL A 13 -3.83 2.22 -9.80
C VAL A 13 -4.59 2.28 -8.48
N ALA A 14 -4.64 3.46 -7.86
CA ALA A 14 -5.41 3.65 -6.63
C ALA A 14 -6.91 3.35 -6.83
N LYS A 15 -7.50 3.77 -7.96
CA LYS A 15 -8.91 3.47 -8.29
C LYS A 15 -9.17 1.98 -8.48
N VAL A 16 -8.29 1.28 -9.20
CA VAL A 16 -8.40 -0.18 -9.43
C VAL A 16 -8.22 -0.94 -8.12
N ALA A 17 -7.19 -0.60 -7.33
CA ALA A 17 -6.98 -1.18 -6.00
C ALA A 17 -8.21 -0.95 -5.10
N ALA A 18 -8.77 0.26 -5.07
CA ALA A 18 -9.97 0.56 -4.30
C ALA A 18 -11.16 -0.32 -4.69
N ARG A 19 -11.40 -0.52 -6.00
CA ARG A 19 -12.48 -1.37 -6.51
C ARG A 19 -12.31 -2.84 -6.09
N ILE A 20 -11.08 -3.32 -6.03
CA ILE A 20 -10.76 -4.70 -5.63
C ILE A 20 -10.89 -4.87 -4.11
N LEU A 21 -10.19 -4.02 -3.34
CA LEU A 21 -10.05 -4.13 -1.89
C LEU A 21 -11.33 -3.80 -1.13
N THR A 22 -12.25 -3.03 -1.72
CA THR A 22 -13.59 -2.82 -1.15
C THR A 22 -14.35 -4.15 -1.00
N GLY A 23 -14.03 -5.16 -1.82
CA GLY A 23 -14.64 -6.50 -1.71
C GLY A 23 -14.20 -7.32 -0.49
N ILE A 24 -13.22 -6.83 0.28
CA ILE A 24 -12.72 -7.47 1.53
C ILE A 24 -12.72 -6.49 2.71
N ASP A 25 -13.69 -5.57 2.74
CA ASP A 25 -13.89 -4.57 3.82
C ASP A 25 -12.68 -3.65 4.12
N LEU A 26 -11.84 -3.42 3.11
CA LEU A 26 -10.75 -2.46 3.15
C LEU A 26 -11.12 -1.17 2.41
N LYS A 27 -11.33 -0.11 3.18
CA LYS A 27 -11.47 1.25 2.63
C LYS A 27 -10.13 1.71 2.09
N THR A 28 -10.09 2.07 0.81
CA THR A 28 -8.86 2.55 0.19
C THR A 28 -8.81 4.08 0.14
N ILE A 29 -7.65 4.65 0.46
CA ILE A 29 -7.33 6.06 0.30
C ILE A 29 -6.19 6.14 -0.72
N GLY A 30 -6.37 6.91 -1.79
CA GLY A 30 -5.36 7.10 -2.83
C GLY A 30 -4.57 8.39 -2.65
N ALA A 31 -3.27 8.34 -2.91
CA ALA A 31 -2.38 9.49 -2.96
C ALA A 31 -1.39 9.35 -4.11
N GLU A 32 -1.07 10.45 -4.78
CA GLU A 32 -0.14 10.46 -5.93
C GLU A 32 1.34 10.63 -5.52
N SER A 33 1.58 10.89 -4.23
CA SER A 33 2.92 11.07 -3.66
C SER A 33 2.93 10.80 -2.16
N LEU A 34 4.13 10.63 -1.59
CA LEU A 34 4.32 10.52 -0.13
C LEU A 34 3.78 11.75 0.59
N ALA A 35 3.99 12.95 0.04
CA ALA A 35 3.53 14.20 0.64
C ALA A 35 2.00 14.29 0.65
N ALA A 36 1.34 13.88 -0.44
CA ALA A 36 -0.12 13.82 -0.49
C ALA A 36 -0.67 12.78 0.50
N GLY A 37 -0.02 11.61 0.61
CA GLY A 37 -0.37 10.59 1.60
C GLY A 37 -0.26 11.10 3.03
N ALA A 38 0.85 11.74 3.37
CA ALA A 38 1.07 12.35 4.68
C ALA A 38 0.03 13.42 5.00
N ARG A 39 -0.34 14.27 4.02
CA ARG A 39 -1.40 15.28 4.20
C ARG A 39 -2.75 14.65 4.48
N LEU A 40 -3.14 13.62 3.73
CA LEU A 40 -4.39 12.89 3.96
C LEU A 40 -4.41 12.22 5.34
N LEU A 41 -3.27 11.69 5.77
CA LEU A 41 -3.13 11.11 7.10
C LEU A 41 -3.08 12.16 8.20
N ALA A 42 -2.67 13.40 7.94
CA ALA A 42 -2.65 14.46 8.96
C ALA A 42 -4.05 14.93 9.38
N GLU A 43 -5.08 14.67 8.57
CA GLU A 43 -6.45 15.03 8.89
C GLU A 43 -6.91 14.40 10.24
N PRO A 44 -7.61 15.14 11.11
CA PRO A 44 -8.03 14.64 12.43
C PRO A 44 -8.91 13.39 12.36
N SER A 45 -9.69 13.26 11.29
CA SER A 45 -10.59 12.13 11.04
C SER A 45 -9.91 10.94 10.36
N ALA A 46 -8.64 11.07 9.96
CA ALA A 46 -7.93 10.01 9.26
C ALA A 46 -7.53 8.89 10.21
N ALA A 47 -8.08 7.70 9.97
CA ALA A 47 -7.67 6.47 10.62
C ALA A 47 -6.29 6.02 10.15
N ALA A 48 -5.50 5.45 11.05
CA ALA A 48 -4.22 4.85 10.71
C ALA A 48 -4.44 3.63 9.78
N PRO A 49 -3.78 3.55 8.61
CA PRO A 49 -3.91 2.42 7.72
C PRO A 49 -3.32 1.16 8.34
N VAL A 50 -3.94 0.02 8.06
CA VAL A 50 -3.38 -1.30 8.39
C VAL A 50 -2.49 -1.84 7.26
N LEU A 51 -2.68 -1.33 6.05
CA LEU A 51 -1.96 -1.70 4.84
C LEU A 51 -1.57 -0.43 4.07
N VAL A 52 -0.35 -0.40 3.54
CA VAL A 52 0.14 0.61 2.61
C VAL A 52 0.66 -0.10 1.37
N LEU A 53 0.11 0.26 0.21
CA LEU A 53 0.67 -0.10 -1.09
C LEU A 53 1.43 1.12 -1.62
N VAL A 54 2.72 1.00 -1.86
CA VAL A 54 3.56 2.13 -2.31
C VAL A 54 4.30 1.77 -3.60
N SER A 55 4.18 2.62 -4.61
CA SER A 55 4.90 2.47 -5.88
C SER A 55 6.41 2.57 -5.68
N ALA A 56 7.16 1.67 -6.32
CA ALA A 56 8.61 1.78 -6.42
C ALA A 56 9.07 2.88 -7.39
N SER A 57 8.15 3.44 -8.18
CA SER A 57 8.41 4.36 -9.28
C SER A 57 7.99 5.80 -8.97
N LEU A 58 7.77 6.14 -7.70
CA LEU A 58 7.42 7.51 -7.30
C LEU A 58 8.50 8.49 -7.74
N PRO A 59 8.13 9.63 -8.34
CA PRO A 59 9.10 10.64 -8.78
C PRO A 59 9.81 11.28 -7.57
N ASN A 60 11.06 11.71 -7.78
CA ASN A 60 11.86 12.46 -6.81
C ASN A 60 12.18 11.72 -5.50
N THR A 61 11.99 10.40 -5.43
CA THR A 61 12.32 9.58 -4.27
C THR A 61 12.79 8.20 -4.69
N THR A 62 13.62 7.55 -3.88
CA THR A 62 13.97 6.15 -4.08
C THR A 62 12.98 5.25 -3.32
N VAL A 63 12.87 3.99 -3.73
CA VAL A 63 12.01 3.01 -3.04
C VAL A 63 12.35 2.85 -1.56
N ASP A 64 13.64 2.83 -1.22
CA ASP A 64 14.11 2.67 0.16
C ASP A 64 13.87 3.94 0.99
N ALA A 65 14.03 5.13 0.41
CA ALA A 65 13.66 6.38 1.07
C ALA A 65 12.16 6.43 1.34
N SER A 66 11.34 5.99 0.39
CA SER A 66 9.88 5.95 0.51
C SER A 66 9.43 5.02 1.64
N VAL A 67 9.97 3.81 1.69
CA VAL A 67 9.66 2.84 2.75
C VAL A 67 10.14 3.35 4.11
N ARG A 68 11.34 3.93 4.21
CA ARG A 68 11.85 4.51 5.47
C ARG A 68 10.98 5.65 5.96
N ALA A 69 10.51 6.52 5.06
CA ALA A 69 9.62 7.62 5.42
C ALA A 69 8.29 7.10 6.02
N LEU A 70 7.69 6.09 5.40
CA LEU A 70 6.49 5.43 5.93
C LEU A 70 6.74 4.71 7.26
N ARG A 71 7.93 4.14 7.46
CA ARG A 71 8.30 3.55 8.76
C ARG A 71 8.55 4.58 9.85
N ALA A 72 8.97 5.79 9.49
CA ALA A 72 9.21 6.88 10.43
C ALA A 72 7.93 7.62 10.86
N ASP A 73 6.88 7.60 10.05
CA ASP A 73 5.59 8.23 10.37
C ASP A 73 4.79 7.35 11.36
N PRO A 74 4.45 7.85 12.56
CA PRO A 74 3.68 7.09 13.55
C PRO A 74 2.34 6.53 13.04
N LYS A 75 1.70 7.18 12.06
CA LYS A 75 0.43 6.71 11.48
C LYS A 75 0.61 5.53 10.54
N THR A 76 1.78 5.34 9.93
CA THR A 76 2.04 4.23 8.99
C THR A 76 3.11 3.25 9.48
N ALA A 77 3.84 3.57 10.55
CA ALA A 77 4.93 2.76 11.09
C ALA A 77 4.53 1.30 11.38
N LYS A 78 3.29 1.09 11.87
CA LYS A 78 2.73 -0.23 12.19
C LYS A 78 1.99 -0.90 11.03
N ALA A 79 1.73 -0.18 9.95
CA ALA A 79 1.02 -0.73 8.79
C ALA A 79 1.88 -1.79 8.08
N LYS A 80 1.24 -2.72 7.39
CA LYS A 80 1.93 -3.60 6.45
C LYS A 80 2.28 -2.83 5.19
N ILE A 81 3.55 -2.79 4.79
CA ILE A 81 4.02 -2.00 3.64
C ILE A 81 4.37 -2.96 2.51
N LEU A 82 3.56 -2.95 1.45
CA LEU A 82 3.85 -3.69 0.23
C LEU A 82 4.31 -2.73 -0.86
N VAL A 83 5.42 -3.06 -1.50
CA VAL A 83 5.97 -2.25 -2.60
C VAL A 83 5.42 -2.74 -3.93
N SER A 84 4.87 -1.81 -4.71
CA SER A 84 4.36 -2.08 -6.04
C SER A 84 5.43 -1.89 -7.11
N LEU A 85 5.66 -2.94 -7.91
CA LEU A 85 6.68 -3.02 -8.95
C LEU A 85 6.03 -3.25 -10.31
N VAL A 86 6.65 -2.78 -11.40
CA VAL A 86 6.21 -3.13 -12.77
C VAL A 86 6.81 -4.48 -13.20
N GLU A 87 8.04 -4.75 -12.78
CA GLU A 87 8.77 -5.97 -13.09
C GLU A 87 9.60 -6.44 -11.90
N SER A 88 10.00 -7.71 -11.91
CA SER A 88 10.88 -8.26 -10.88
C SER A 88 12.28 -7.68 -11.03
N ASN A 89 12.68 -6.86 -10.06
CA ASN A 89 14.02 -6.30 -10.00
C ASN A 89 14.62 -6.59 -8.61
N LEU A 90 15.53 -7.57 -8.56
CA LEU A 90 16.15 -8.03 -7.32
C LEU A 90 16.83 -6.90 -6.54
N GLY A 91 17.46 -5.95 -7.24
CA GLY A 91 18.11 -4.79 -6.61
C GLY A 91 17.09 -3.89 -5.90
N THR A 92 16.00 -3.54 -6.58
CA THR A 92 14.90 -2.74 -6.01
C THR A 92 14.23 -3.47 -4.85
N MET A 93 13.91 -4.75 -5.02
CA MET A 93 13.29 -5.58 -3.97
C MET A 93 14.19 -5.69 -2.74
N THR A 94 15.50 -5.91 -2.92
CA THR A 94 16.45 -6.00 -1.81
C THR A 94 16.55 -4.68 -1.04
N ARG A 95 16.61 -3.54 -1.74
CA ARG A 95 16.63 -2.21 -1.11
C ARG A 95 15.35 -1.94 -0.32
N ALA A 96 14.19 -2.21 -0.92
CA ALA A 96 12.89 -2.08 -0.27
C ALA A 96 12.77 -2.97 0.98
N LYS A 97 13.21 -4.24 0.90
CA LYS A 97 13.15 -5.17 2.02
C LYS A 97 14.03 -4.71 3.19
N ARG A 98 15.26 -4.26 2.91
CA ARG A 98 16.18 -3.69 3.90
C ARG A 98 15.67 -2.39 4.52
N ALA A 99 14.87 -1.61 3.78
CA ALA A 99 14.22 -0.41 4.29
C ALA A 99 13.01 -0.72 5.19
N GLY A 100 12.54 -1.96 5.23
CA GLY A 100 11.45 -2.41 6.09
C GLY A 100 10.15 -2.74 5.36
N ALA A 101 10.16 -3.00 4.05
CA ALA A 101 8.97 -3.49 3.35
C ALA A 101 8.55 -4.89 3.86
N ASP A 102 7.25 -5.14 4.01
CA ASP A 102 6.73 -6.45 4.38
C ASP A 102 6.69 -7.39 3.16
N GLY A 103 6.36 -6.89 1.98
CA GLY A 103 6.23 -7.69 0.76
C GLY A 103 6.13 -6.85 -0.52
N PHE A 104 5.67 -7.49 -1.58
CA PHE A 104 5.67 -6.92 -2.94
C PHE A 104 4.39 -7.27 -3.68
N ILE A 105 3.96 -6.36 -4.56
CA ILE A 105 2.91 -6.59 -5.55
C ILE A 105 3.42 -6.19 -6.94
N PHE A 106 2.86 -6.78 -7.99
CA PHE A 106 3.23 -6.46 -9.37
C PHE A 106 2.09 -5.76 -10.11
N ARG A 107 2.42 -4.73 -10.89
CA ARG A 107 1.50 -4.02 -11.79
C ARG A 107 1.82 -4.39 -13.25
N PRO A 108 0.79 -4.50 -14.13
CA PRO A 108 -0.63 -4.46 -13.81
C PRO A 108 -1.07 -5.68 -12.98
N PHE A 109 -2.13 -5.52 -12.18
CA PHE A 109 -2.72 -6.60 -11.37
C PHE A 109 -4.22 -6.71 -11.63
N ASP A 110 -4.73 -7.91 -11.43
CA ASP A 110 -6.17 -8.17 -11.40
C ASP A 110 -6.66 -8.37 -9.95
N ARG A 111 -7.94 -8.73 -9.81
CA ARG A 111 -8.56 -9.00 -8.52
C ARG A 111 -7.87 -10.17 -7.81
N ALA A 112 -7.62 -11.28 -8.50
CA ALA A 112 -7.09 -12.48 -7.89
C ALA A 112 -5.67 -12.23 -7.37
N SER A 113 -4.79 -11.71 -8.23
CA SER A 113 -3.39 -11.47 -7.87
C SER A 113 -3.24 -10.47 -6.73
N LEU A 114 -3.99 -9.36 -6.74
CA LEU A 114 -3.94 -8.38 -5.66
C LEU A 114 -4.43 -8.98 -4.34
N LEU A 115 -5.54 -9.72 -4.35
CA LEU A 115 -6.07 -10.36 -3.14
C LEU A 115 -5.09 -11.38 -2.57
N ASP A 116 -4.48 -12.22 -3.41
CA ASP A 116 -3.50 -13.22 -2.99
C ASP A 116 -2.28 -12.58 -2.32
N TRP A 117 -1.78 -11.45 -2.83
CA TRP A 117 -0.64 -10.78 -2.22
C TRP A 117 -0.98 -10.06 -0.91
N VAL A 118 -2.20 -9.53 -0.74
CA VAL A 118 -2.58 -8.82 0.48
C VAL A 118 -3.09 -9.76 1.57
N ALA A 119 -3.70 -10.90 1.22
CA ALA A 119 -4.31 -11.83 2.15
C ALA A 119 -3.42 -12.24 3.35
N PRO A 120 -2.09 -12.44 3.21
CA PRO A 120 -1.22 -12.74 4.35
C PRO A 120 -1.09 -11.60 5.38
N PHE A 121 -1.48 -10.38 5.01
CA PHE A 121 -1.21 -9.15 5.75
C PHE A 121 -2.46 -8.49 6.33
N VAL A 122 -3.63 -8.81 5.79
CA VAL A 122 -4.91 -8.27 6.25
C VAL A 122 -5.80 -9.40 6.72
N ALA A 123 -6.42 -9.24 7.89
CA ALA A 123 -7.47 -10.15 8.32
C ALA A 123 -8.66 -9.97 7.37
N VAL A 124 -8.95 -10.99 6.57
CA VAL A 124 -10.23 -11.09 5.87
C VAL A 124 -11.26 -11.32 6.97
N ALA A 125 -12.25 -10.44 7.09
CA ALA A 125 -13.38 -10.72 7.96
C ALA A 125 -13.97 -12.07 7.54
N GLU A 126 -14.18 -12.98 8.50
CA GLU A 126 -14.90 -14.23 8.21
C GLU A 126 -16.19 -13.88 7.47
N PRO A 127 -16.56 -14.61 6.40
CA PRO A 127 -17.88 -14.44 5.82
C PRO A 127 -18.89 -14.71 6.94
N ALA A 128 -19.77 -13.75 7.20
CA ALA A 128 -20.87 -13.93 8.14
C ALA A 128 -21.58 -15.23 7.76
N ALA A 129 -21.49 -16.22 8.66
CA ALA A 129 -22.13 -17.51 8.48
C ALA A 129 -23.62 -17.27 8.16
N ALA A 130 -24.04 -17.84 7.03
CA ALA A 130 -25.43 -17.82 6.58
C ALA A 130 -26.35 -18.57 7.54
#